data_AF-A0A847FKF8-F1
#
_entry.id   AF-A0A847FKF8-F1
#
_cell.length_a   1.000
_cell.length_b   1.000
_cell.length_c   1.000
_cell.angle_alpha   90.00
_cell.angle_beta   90.00
_cell.angle_gamma   90.00
#
_symmetry.space_group_name_H-M   'P 1'
#
loop_
_entity.id
_entity.type
_entity.pdbx_description
1 polymer ?
#
loop_
_entity_poly.entity_id
_entity_poly.type
_entity_poly.pdbx_seq_one_letter_code
_entity_poly.pdbx_strand_id
1 'polypeptide(L)'
;MSSSSQPFPTIPELERILFEHAYVTDRTLGTVLFLALKLGKPLLLEGEAGVGKTQVAKTLAEVLDAPLIRLQCYEGLDVNNTIYEWNYTRQLLHIRMLEAQSCDIDA
;
A
#
# COMPACT_ATOMS: atom_id res chain seq x y z
N MET A 1 6.80 3.57 19.67
CA MET A 1 7.07 2.56 18.61
C MET A 1 6.41 1.29 19.06
N SER A 2 5.12 1.20 18.78
CA SER A 2 4.20 0.27 19.42
C SER A 2 4.36 -1.13 18.83
N SER A 3 4.53 -2.10 19.73
CA SER A 3 4.52 -3.55 19.55
C SER A 3 3.78 -4.03 18.30
N SER A 4 4.48 -4.73 17.40
CA SER A 4 3.90 -5.51 16.32
C SER A 4 3.10 -6.67 16.89
N SER A 5 1.82 -6.44 17.20
CA SER A 5 0.85 -7.53 17.38
C SER A 5 0.75 -8.26 16.06
N GLN A 6 1.41 -9.41 15.94
CA GLN A 6 1.28 -10.28 14.78
C GLN A 6 -0.21 -10.66 14.66
N PRO A 7 -0.91 -10.25 13.59
CA PRO A 7 -2.36 -10.45 13.49
C PRO A 7 -2.75 -11.92 13.30
N PHE A 8 -1.81 -12.80 12.92
CA PHE A 8 -2.09 -14.20 12.60
C PHE A 8 -1.07 -15.16 13.23
N PRO A 9 -1.46 -15.99 14.22
CA PRO A 9 -0.53 -16.90 14.87
C PRO A 9 -0.29 -18.19 14.07
N THR A 10 -1.24 -18.60 13.21
CA THR A 10 -1.14 -19.85 12.42
C THR A 10 -1.79 -19.76 11.03
N ILE A 11 -1.39 -20.65 10.12
CA ILE A 11 -1.97 -20.74 8.76
C ILE A 11 -3.47 -21.08 8.79
N PRO A 12 -3.95 -22.08 9.56
CA PRO A 12 -5.39 -22.39 9.60
C PRO A 12 -6.24 -21.24 10.14
N GLU A 13 -5.70 -20.43 11.04
CA GLU A 13 -6.39 -19.27 11.57
C GLU A 13 -6.49 -18.15 10.53
N LEU A 14 -5.43 -17.92 9.74
CA LEU A 14 -5.49 -17.03 8.58
C LEU A 14 -6.53 -17.51 7.56
N GLU A 15 -6.56 -18.81 7.24
CA GLU A 15 -7.55 -19.41 6.33
C GLU A 15 -8.99 -19.19 6.84
N ARG A 16 -9.23 -19.36 8.15
CA ARG A 16 -10.53 -19.11 8.79
C ARG A 16 -10.94 -17.63 8.68
N ILE A 17 -10.04 -16.71 9.01
CA ILE A 17 -10.33 -15.27 8.96
C ILE A 17 -10.64 -14.83 7.51
N LEU A 18 -9.85 -15.30 6.54
CA LEU A 18 -10.12 -15.02 5.13
C LEU A 18 -11.51 -15.55 4.70
N PHE A 19 -11.89 -16.74 5.18
CA PHE A 19 -13.20 -17.31 4.91
C PHE A 19 -14.34 -16.46 5.50
N GLU A 20 -14.18 -15.95 6.73
CA GLU A 20 -15.15 -15.04 7.37
C GLU A 20 -15.33 -13.73 6.57
N HIS A 21 -14.30 -13.30 5.84
CA HIS A 21 -14.33 -12.17 4.91
C HIS A 21 -14.62 -12.58 3.45
N ALA A 22 -15.33 -13.69 3.25
CA ALA A 22 -15.78 -14.18 1.95
C ALA A 22 -14.65 -14.46 0.93
N TYR A 23 -13.45 -14.82 1.40
CA TYR A 23 -12.32 -15.23 0.57
C TYR A 23 -11.92 -16.68 0.86
N VAL A 24 -12.08 -17.56 -0.13
CA VAL A 24 -11.64 -18.95 -0.04
C VAL A 24 -10.22 -19.05 -0.59
N THR A 25 -9.27 -19.40 0.28
CA THR A 25 -7.88 -19.66 -0.10
C THR A 25 -7.61 -21.16 -0.16
N ASP A 26 -6.69 -21.57 -1.04
CA ASP A 26 -6.08 -22.89 -0.94
C ASP A 26 -4.93 -22.89 0.09
N ARG A 27 -4.39 -24.08 0.37
CA ARG A 27 -3.31 -24.26 1.34
C ARG A 27 -2.01 -23.58 0.90
N THR A 28 -1.73 -23.55 -0.39
CA THR A 28 -0.50 -23.01 -0.95
C THR A 28 -0.47 -21.49 -0.79
N LEU A 29 -1.53 -20.82 -1.23
CA LEU A 29 -1.73 -19.39 -1.09
C LEU A 29 -1.82 -18.98 0.38
N GLY A 30 -2.53 -19.75 1.22
CA GLY A 30 -2.59 -19.50 2.65
C GLY A 30 -1.22 -19.51 3.31
N THR A 31 -0.36 -20.45 2.92
CA THR A 31 1.03 -20.54 3.42
C THR A 31 1.87 -19.36 2.96
N VAL A 32 1.79 -19.00 1.66
CA VAL A 32 2.57 -17.88 1.09
C VAL A 32 2.15 -16.55 1.70
N LEU A 33 0.85 -16.32 1.87
CA LEU A 33 0.30 -15.14 2.54
C LEU A 33 0.78 -15.05 3.99
N PHE A 34 0.68 -16.15 4.73
CA PHE A 34 1.16 -16.21 6.11
C PHE A 34 2.65 -15.86 6.21
N LEU A 35 3.49 -16.41 5.32
CA LEU A 35 4.92 -16.10 5.31
C LEU A 35 5.20 -14.65 4.93
N ALA A 36 4.52 -14.10 3.92
CA ALA A 36 4.68 -12.71 3.51
C ALA A 36 4.34 -11.74 4.64
N LEU A 37 3.23 -11.99 5.35
CA LEU A 37 2.78 -11.20 6.51
C LEU A 37 3.74 -11.34 7.69
N LYS A 38 4.18 -12.56 8.00
CA LYS A 38 5.09 -12.84 9.12
C LYS A 38 6.49 -12.25 8.91
N LEU A 39 6.98 -12.28 7.67
CA LEU A 39 8.31 -11.79 7.31
C LEU A 39 8.32 -10.31 6.90
N GLY A 40 7.15 -9.67 6.73
CA GLY A 40 7.04 -8.31 6.23
C GLY A 40 7.64 -8.15 4.82
N LYS A 41 7.45 -9.15 3.96
CA LYS A 41 8.01 -9.17 2.60
C LYS A 41 6.93 -8.88 1.55
N PRO A 42 7.25 -8.13 0.49
CA PRO A 42 6.31 -7.89 -0.59
C PRO A 42 5.95 -9.20 -1.30
N LEU A 43 4.70 -9.29 -1.76
CA LEU A 43 4.16 -10.48 -2.42
C LEU A 43 3.71 -10.15 -3.84
N LEU A 44 4.19 -10.93 -4.81
CA LEU A 44 3.73 -10.90 -6.20
C LEU A 44 2.81 -12.11 -6.45
N LEU A 45 1.62 -11.86 -7.01
CA LEU A 45 0.60 -12.89 -7.23
C LEU A 45 0.37 -13.15 -8.72
N GLU A 46 0.96 -14.23 -9.25
CA GLU A 46 0.84 -14.65 -10.66
C GLU A 46 -0.21 -15.74 -10.86
N GLY A 47 -0.85 -15.79 -12.03
CA GLY A 47 -1.99 -16.69 -12.32
C GLY A 47 -3.04 -16.08 -13.25
N GLU A 48 -4.05 -16.87 -13.59
CA GLU A 48 -5.05 -16.51 -14.59
C GLU A 48 -5.95 -15.34 -14.17
N ALA A 49 -6.59 -14.70 -15.16
CA ALA A 49 -7.61 -13.70 -14.90
C ALA A 49 -8.80 -14.35 -14.18
N GLY A 50 -9.28 -13.72 -13.11
CA GLY A 50 -10.46 -14.19 -12.37
C GLY A 50 -10.19 -15.09 -11.16
N VAL A 51 -8.93 -15.48 -10.88
CA VAL A 51 -8.59 -16.34 -9.71
C VAL A 51 -8.57 -15.60 -8.36
N GLY A 52 -9.14 -14.39 -8.28
CA GLY A 52 -9.26 -13.65 -7.01
C GLY A 52 -8.03 -12.85 -6.57
N LYS A 53 -7.06 -12.57 -7.46
CA LYS A 53 -5.85 -11.76 -7.17
C LYS A 53 -6.13 -10.38 -6.58
N THR A 54 -7.11 -9.69 -7.16
CA THR A 54 -7.52 -8.38 -6.67
C THR A 54 -8.33 -8.51 -5.38
N GLN A 55 -9.08 -9.61 -5.24
CA GLN A 55 -9.93 -9.83 -4.08
C GLN A 55 -9.10 -10.10 -2.83
N VAL A 56 -8.03 -10.90 -2.92
CA VAL A 56 -7.16 -11.17 -1.77
C VAL A 56 -6.53 -9.90 -1.20
N ALA A 57 -6.13 -8.95 -2.05
CA ALA A 57 -5.61 -7.66 -1.59
C ALA A 57 -6.66 -6.84 -0.83
N LYS A 58 -7.92 -6.86 -1.29
CA LYS A 58 -9.04 -6.19 -0.60
C LYS A 58 -9.34 -6.84 0.75
N THR A 59 -9.50 -8.16 0.75
CA THR A 59 -9.77 -8.94 1.96
C THR A 59 -8.66 -8.73 3.01
N LEU A 60 -7.39 -8.75 2.60
CA LEU A 60 -6.28 -8.50 3.54
C LEU A 60 -6.30 -7.09 4.10
N ALA A 61 -6.64 -6.08 3.30
CA ALA A 61 -6.76 -4.71 3.77
C ALA A 61 -7.88 -4.57 4.82
N GLU A 62 -9.03 -5.22 4.60
CA GLU A 62 -10.13 -5.25 5.57
C GLU A 62 -9.73 -5.98 6.86
N VAL A 63 -9.11 -7.15 6.76
CA VAL A 63 -8.68 -7.94 7.93
C VAL A 63 -7.61 -7.23 8.75
N LEU A 64 -6.70 -6.52 8.10
CA LEU A 64 -5.60 -5.79 8.74
C LEU A 64 -5.98 -4.37 9.19
N ASP A 65 -7.22 -3.94 8.93
CA ASP A 65 -7.65 -2.54 9.09
C ASP A 65 -6.65 -1.55 8.47
N ALA A 66 -6.21 -1.87 7.25
CA ALA A 66 -5.16 -1.16 6.54
C ALA A 66 -5.73 -0.45 5.29
N PRO A 67 -5.20 0.73 4.93
CA PRO A 67 -5.62 1.41 3.72
C PRO A 67 -5.20 0.63 2.47
N LEU A 68 -6.16 0.33 1.58
CA LEU A 68 -5.88 -0.28 0.28
C LEU A 68 -5.60 0.80 -0.77
N ILE A 69 -4.32 0.93 -1.15
CA ILE A 69 -3.91 1.80 -2.25
C ILE A 69 -3.88 0.98 -3.53
N ARG A 70 -4.70 1.36 -4.52
CA ARG A 70 -4.76 0.71 -5.83
C ARG A 70 -4.10 1.58 -6.89
N LEU A 71 -3.01 1.07 -7.47
CA LEU A 71 -2.40 1.62 -8.67
C LEU A 71 -2.73 0.73 -9.87
N GLN A 72 -3.41 1.29 -10.87
CA GLN A 72 -3.69 0.58 -12.12
C GLN A 72 -2.54 0.83 -13.09
N CYS A 73 -1.77 -0.21 -13.42
CA CYS A 73 -0.74 -0.13 -14.44
C CYS A 73 -1.36 -0.25 -15.84
N TYR A 74 -1.06 0.71 -16.71
CA TYR A 74 -1.44 0.72 -18.12
C TYR A 74 -0.30 1.29 -18.96
N GLU A 75 -0.36 1.11 -20.26
CA GLU A 75 0.68 1.59 -21.18
C GLU A 75 0.76 3.13 -21.17
N GLY A 76 1.94 3.69 -20.92
CA GLY A 76 2.13 5.14 -20.77
C GLY A 76 1.94 5.67 -19.35
N LEU A 77 1.80 4.80 -18.34
CA LEU A 77 1.94 5.20 -16.93
C LEU A 77 3.41 5.59 -16.64
N ASP A 78 3.65 6.87 -16.39
CA ASP A 78 4.97 7.40 -16.02
C ASP A 78 5.10 7.60 -14.49
N VAL A 79 6.34 7.53 -13.99
CA VAL A 79 6.72 7.72 -12.59
C VAL A 79 6.23 9.07 -12.07
N ASN A 80 6.36 10.14 -12.87
CA ASN A 80 5.93 11.49 -12.49
C ASN A 80 4.42 11.58 -12.25
N ASN A 81 3.63 10.83 -13.02
CA ASN A 81 2.18 10.76 -12.87
C ASN A 81 1.75 9.81 -11.72
N THR A 82 2.66 8.95 -11.24
CA THR A 82 2.35 7.86 -10.31
C THR A 82 2.75 8.15 -8.86
N ILE A 83 3.91 8.78 -8.64
CA ILE A 83 4.54 8.87 -7.31
C ILE A 83 4.58 10.31 -6.77
N TYR A 84 3.69 11.18 -7.27
CA TYR A 84 3.61 12.61 -6.99
C TYR A 84 4.60 13.45 -7.83
N GLU A 85 4.10 14.53 -8.43
CA GLU A 85 4.93 15.55 -9.05
C GLU A 85 5.33 16.57 -7.98
N TRP A 86 6.63 16.82 -7.81
CA TRP A 86 7.11 17.85 -6.91
C TRP A 86 6.76 19.22 -7.50
N ASN A 87 5.85 19.98 -6.86
CA ASN A 87 5.41 21.28 -7.36
C ASN A 87 6.49 22.36 -7.16
N TYR A 88 7.49 22.36 -8.04
CA TYR A 88 8.59 23.32 -8.05
C TYR A 88 8.10 24.77 -8.12
N THR A 89 7.02 25.05 -8.85
CA THR A 89 6.45 26.40 -8.98
C THR A 89 6.02 26.97 -7.63
N ARG A 90 5.33 26.17 -6.80
CA ARG A 90 4.97 26.58 -5.43
C ARG A 90 6.19 26.79 -4.56
N GLN A 91 7.21 25.96 -4.72
CA GLN A 91 8.44 26.09 -3.94
C GLN A 91 9.21 27.36 -4.31
N LEU A 92 9.30 27.68 -5.60
CA LEU A 92 9.92 28.92 -6.10
C LEU A 92 9.15 30.16 -5.66
N LEU A 93 7.82 30.13 -5.72
CA LEU A 93 6.97 31.22 -5.21
C LEU A 93 7.20 31.44 -3.71
N HIS A 94 7.33 30.37 -2.93
CA HIS A 94 7.61 30.47 -1.50
C HIS A 94 8.98 31.10 -1.22
N ILE A 95 10.03 30.69 -1.95
CA ILE A 95 11.36 31.29 -1.84
C ILE A 95 11.32 32.78 -2.18
N ARG A 96 10.66 33.16 -3.28
CA ARG A 96 10.53 34.57 -3.69
C ARG A 96 9.75 35.42 -2.68
N MET A 97 8.72 34.86 -2.06
CA MET A 97 7.97 35.54 -1.00
C MET A 97 8.83 35.75 0.26
N LEU A 98 9.65 34.76 0.64
CA LEU A 98 10.59 34.89 1.76
C LEU A 98 11.68 35.93 1.48
N GLU A 99 12.25 35.95 0.27
CA GLU A 99 13.23 36.97 -0.16
C GLU A 99 12.61 38.37 -0.11
N ALA A 100 11.39 38.55 -0.62
CA ALA A 100 10.68 39.82 -0.58
C ALA A 100 10.40 40.30 0.85
N GLN A 101 10.06 39.40 1.77
CA GLN A 101 9.84 39.73 3.19
C GLN A 101 11.14 40.09 3.92
N SER A 102 12.27 39.47 3.55
CA SER A 102 13.57 39.83 4.14
C SER A 102 14.05 41.23 3.76
N CYS A 103 13.61 41.77 2.62
CA CYS A 103 13.95 43.13 2.20
C CYS A 103 13.16 44.24 2.92
N ASP A 104 12.04 43.91 3.59
CA ASP A 104 11.18 44.89 4.27
C ASP A 104 11.61 45.19 5.72
N ILE A 105 12.58 44.45 6.27
CA ILE A 105 13.04 44.58 7.66
C ILE A 105 14.26 45.53 7.81
N ASP A 106 14.89 45.91 6.69
CA ASP A 106 16.08 46.77 6.67
C ASP A 106 15.79 48.25 6.28
N ALA A 107 14.54 48.72 6.43
CA ALA A 107 14.11 50.10 6.09
C ALA A 107 13.75 50.95 7.32
#